data_AF-A0A1V9XUI3-F1
#
_entry.id   AF-A0A1V9XUI3-F1
#
_cell.length_a   1.000
_cell.length_b   1.000
_cell.length_c   1.000
_cell.angle_alpha   90.00
_cell.angle_beta   90.00
_cell.angle_gamma   90.00
#
_symmetry.space_group_name_H-M   'P 1'
#
loop_
_entity.id
_entity.type
_entity.pdbx_description
1 polymer ?
#
loop_
_entity_poly.entity_id
_entity_poly.type
_entity_poly.pdbx_seq_one_letter_code
_entity_poly.pdbx_strand_id
1 'polypeptide(L)'
;VLSTKPDQFWITMIGQTTVACSQIFILSVPPRLAAVWFSPEEVSRACAIGVFGNQVGIALGFVIPPMVVPTGKDARETSAHLFTLFLGTAIVTTAVFLAVSIGFREKPPVPPNKAQISSKAEPHYLRSLRRLLTSLPYVLLLVSYGINVGVFYAISTLLNQVISKYLPDEDKTIGFMGLSIVVAGMVGSVVCGVILDKSKKFKEVTLGLYLLSTLLMSLYTFVLRAQSVPVIFVTTASLGFFMTGYLPIGFELSSELTYPEPEGTSSGLLNASAQIFGILFTLGATKIESAYGDVIANLMLVIMLVLGTFMTALIRPDLRRQRAFEGHSVKISSLTHSTDLVSR
;
A
#
# COMPACT_ATOMS: atom_id res chain seq x y z
N VAL A 1 -28.84 0.38 -13.80
CA VAL A 1 -27.84 1.28 -13.18
C VAL A 1 -27.73 2.55 -14.02
N LEU A 2 -27.58 3.74 -13.42
CA LEU A 2 -27.46 5.02 -14.15
C LEU A 2 -26.20 5.14 -15.04
N SER A 3 -25.30 4.15 -15.03
CA SER A 3 -24.05 4.15 -15.81
C SER A 3 -23.78 2.87 -16.60
N THR A 4 -24.73 1.93 -16.67
CA THR A 4 -24.54 0.67 -17.42
C THR A 4 -24.67 0.83 -18.93
N LYS A 5 -25.18 1.98 -19.41
CA LYS A 5 -25.20 2.29 -20.83
C LYS A 5 -23.91 3.02 -21.24
N PRO A 6 -23.33 2.72 -22.42
CA PRO A 6 -22.06 3.32 -22.86
C PRO A 6 -22.05 4.86 -22.90
N ASP A 7 -23.18 5.48 -23.22
CA ASP A 7 -23.40 6.93 -23.26
C ASP A 7 -23.38 7.60 -21.86
N GLN A 8 -23.44 6.81 -20.79
CA GLN A 8 -23.47 7.26 -19.40
C GLN A 8 -22.16 6.99 -18.65
N PHE A 9 -21.10 6.56 -19.35
CA PHE A 9 -19.80 6.27 -18.74
C PHE A 9 -19.21 7.46 -17.95
N TRP A 10 -19.48 8.70 -18.38
CA TRP A 10 -19.04 9.91 -17.69
C TRP A 10 -19.56 10.01 -16.25
N ILE A 11 -20.74 9.44 -15.94
CA ILE A 11 -21.30 9.40 -14.58
C ILE A 11 -20.41 8.55 -13.67
N THR A 12 -19.93 7.40 -14.17
CA THR A 12 -18.95 6.57 -13.47
C THR A 12 -17.66 7.34 -13.21
N MET A 13 -17.17 8.10 -14.20
CA MET A 13 -15.94 8.88 -14.05
C MET A 13 -16.07 9.97 -12.97
N ILE A 14 -17.20 10.66 -12.90
CA ILE A 14 -17.47 11.63 -11.83
C ILE A 14 -17.46 10.92 -10.46
N GLY A 15 -18.19 9.82 -10.33
CA GLY A 15 -18.25 9.05 -9.07
C GLY A 15 -16.87 8.57 -8.61
N GLN A 16 -16.08 7.98 -9.51
CA GLN A 16 -14.71 7.53 -9.21
C GLN A 16 -13.80 8.69 -8.84
N THR A 17 -13.92 9.85 -9.49
CA THR A 17 -13.15 11.06 -9.15
C THR A 17 -13.51 11.57 -7.75
N THR A 18 -14.79 11.60 -7.39
CA THR A 18 -15.24 11.97 -6.04
C THR A 18 -14.68 11.02 -4.98
N VAL A 19 -14.69 9.71 -5.24
CA VAL A 19 -14.11 8.70 -4.34
C VAL A 19 -12.59 8.89 -4.22
N ALA A 20 -11.89 9.10 -5.32
CA ALA A 20 -10.44 9.34 -5.33
C ALA A 20 -10.04 10.57 -4.51
N CYS A 21 -10.76 11.69 -4.66
CA CYS A 21 -10.55 12.89 -3.83
C CYS A 21 -10.81 12.61 -2.34
N SER A 22 -11.83 11.79 -2.04
CA SER A 22 -12.22 11.44 -0.67
C SER A 22 -11.17 10.55 0.03
N GLN A 23 -10.46 9.68 -0.71
CA GLN A 23 -9.45 8.79 -0.14
C GLN A 23 -8.31 9.53 0.58
N ILE A 24 -7.92 10.72 0.09
CA ILE A 24 -6.87 11.54 0.71
C ILE A 24 -7.22 11.87 2.17
N PHE A 25 -8.48 12.20 2.41
CA PHE A 25 -8.98 12.51 3.74
C PHE A 25 -9.10 11.24 4.59
N ILE A 26 -9.69 10.18 4.04
CA ILE A 26 -9.96 8.92 4.77
C ILE A 26 -8.66 8.28 5.27
N LEU A 27 -7.63 8.20 4.44
CA LEU A 27 -6.34 7.59 4.83
C LEU A 27 -5.60 8.39 5.91
N SER A 28 -5.91 9.69 6.03
CA SER A 28 -5.32 10.57 7.04
C SER A 28 -6.08 10.54 8.38
N VAL A 29 -7.28 9.95 8.43
CA VAL A 29 -8.11 9.91 9.64
C VAL A 29 -7.48 9.08 10.75
N PRO A 30 -7.05 7.81 10.56
CA PRO A 30 -6.53 6.98 11.65
C PRO A 30 -5.42 7.64 12.49
N PRO A 31 -4.33 8.17 11.90
CA PRO A 31 -3.26 8.78 12.69
C PRO A 31 -3.73 10.06 13.40
N ARG A 32 -4.58 10.87 12.75
CA ARG A 32 -5.11 12.10 13.34
C ARG A 32 -6.06 11.80 14.50
N LEU A 33 -6.97 10.84 14.32
CA LEU A 33 -7.91 10.40 15.33
C LEU A 33 -7.17 9.83 16.54
N ALA A 34 -6.20 8.95 16.30
CA ALA A 34 -5.35 8.37 17.34
C ALA A 34 -4.67 9.48 18.17
N ALA A 35 -4.04 10.46 17.51
CA ALA A 35 -3.33 11.55 18.17
C ALA A 35 -4.24 12.53 18.96
N VAL A 36 -5.51 12.69 18.56
CA VAL A 36 -6.48 13.57 19.24
C VAL A 36 -7.11 12.89 20.46
N TRP A 37 -7.43 11.59 20.34
CA TRP A 37 -8.30 10.90 21.30
C TRP A 37 -7.57 9.98 22.27
N PHE A 38 -6.36 9.55 21.95
CA PHE A 38 -5.64 8.53 22.73
C PHE A 38 -4.37 9.08 23.38
N SER A 39 -3.97 8.43 24.47
CA SER A 39 -2.71 8.69 25.17
C SER A 39 -1.50 8.28 24.31
N PRO A 40 -0.31 8.88 24.49
CA PRO A 40 0.89 8.55 23.72
C PRO A 40 1.21 7.05 23.65
N GLU A 41 0.90 6.30 24.72
CA GLU A 41 1.11 4.86 24.84
C GLU A 41 0.15 4.03 23.97
N GLU A 42 -1.01 4.59 23.63
CA GLU A 42 -2.10 3.91 22.90
C GLU A 42 -2.26 4.40 21.46
N VAL A 43 -1.69 5.57 21.11
CA VAL A 43 -1.78 6.16 19.76
C VAL A 43 -1.39 5.18 18.66
N SER A 44 -0.29 4.44 18.83
CA SER A 44 0.17 3.46 17.84
C SER A 44 -0.86 2.33 17.63
N ARG A 45 -1.43 1.81 18.72
CA ARG A 45 -2.44 0.73 18.68
C ARG A 45 -3.74 1.22 18.04
N ALA A 46 -4.22 2.40 18.44
CA ALA A 46 -5.42 3.01 17.88
C ALA A 46 -5.27 3.31 16.38
N CYS A 47 -4.11 3.83 15.96
CA CYS A 47 -3.80 4.06 14.56
C CYS A 47 -3.78 2.75 13.77
N ALA A 48 -3.12 1.70 14.30
CA ALA A 48 -3.05 0.40 13.66
C ALA A 48 -4.45 -0.22 13.43
N ILE A 49 -5.36 -0.13 14.40
CA ILE A 49 -6.75 -0.59 14.25
C ILE A 49 -7.44 0.11 13.08
N GLY A 50 -7.31 1.44 12.98
CA GLY A 50 -7.90 2.20 11.88
C GLY A 50 -7.30 1.85 10.51
N VAL A 51 -5.98 1.64 10.44
CA VAL A 51 -5.29 1.19 9.21
C VAL A 51 -5.71 -0.22 8.82
N PHE A 52 -5.87 -1.14 9.78
CA PHE A 52 -6.37 -2.49 9.51
C PHE A 52 -7.81 -2.48 8.99
N GLY A 53 -8.64 -1.52 9.39
CA GLY A 53 -9.97 -1.31 8.82
C GLY A 53 -9.94 -1.10 7.30
N ASN A 54 -8.95 -0.35 6.78
CA ASN A 54 -8.74 -0.20 5.34
C ASN A 54 -8.43 -1.54 4.66
N GLN A 55 -7.56 -2.36 5.27
CA GLN A 55 -7.21 -3.66 4.72
C GLN A 55 -8.41 -4.62 4.70
N VAL A 56 -9.25 -4.60 5.72
CA VAL A 56 -10.51 -5.37 5.74
C VAL A 56 -11.43 -4.92 4.60
N GLY A 57 -11.54 -3.62 4.34
CA GLY A 57 -12.31 -3.09 3.20
C GLY A 57 -11.81 -3.62 1.86
N ILE A 58 -10.50 -3.61 1.63
CA ILE A 58 -9.88 -4.15 0.39
C ILE A 58 -10.15 -5.66 0.29
N ALA A 59 -9.95 -6.41 1.37
CA ALA A 59 -10.24 -7.84 1.46
C ALA A 59 -11.70 -8.18 1.09
N LEU A 60 -12.66 -7.44 1.65
CA LEU A 60 -14.07 -7.60 1.30
C LEU A 60 -14.35 -7.23 -0.16
N GLY A 61 -13.63 -6.24 -0.71
CA GLY A 61 -13.69 -5.86 -2.12
C GLY A 61 -13.24 -6.95 -3.09
N PHE A 62 -12.46 -7.94 -2.65
CA PHE A 62 -12.13 -9.12 -3.46
C PHE A 62 -13.20 -10.20 -3.43
N VAL A 63 -13.98 -10.29 -2.34
CA VAL A 63 -14.93 -11.39 -2.12
C VAL A 63 -16.35 -11.02 -2.49
N ILE A 64 -16.81 -9.84 -2.07
CA ILE A 64 -18.21 -9.43 -2.24
C ILE A 64 -18.57 -9.26 -3.74
N PRO A 65 -17.78 -8.55 -4.58
CA PRO A 65 -18.17 -8.33 -5.96
C PRO A 65 -18.29 -9.63 -6.78
N PRO A 66 -17.34 -10.59 -6.76
CA PRO A 66 -17.51 -11.86 -7.45
C PRO A 66 -18.68 -12.71 -6.93
N MET A 67 -19.01 -12.61 -5.63
CA MET A 67 -20.15 -13.34 -5.06
C MET A 67 -21.51 -12.78 -5.47
N VAL A 68 -21.61 -11.45 -5.63
CA VAL A 68 -22.86 -10.76 -5.99
C VAL A 68 -23.03 -10.68 -7.50
N VAL A 69 -21.93 -10.54 -8.25
CA VAL A 69 -21.90 -10.38 -9.70
C VAL A 69 -21.09 -11.54 -10.31
N PRO A 70 -21.61 -12.78 -10.28
CA PRO A 70 -20.96 -13.90 -10.93
C PRO A 70 -20.84 -13.68 -12.45
N THR A 71 -19.88 -14.37 -13.07
CA THR A 71 -19.59 -14.20 -14.49
C THR A 71 -20.72 -14.80 -15.35
N GLY A 72 -21.75 -14.00 -15.64
CA GLY A 72 -22.90 -14.38 -16.46
C GLY A 72 -22.79 -13.95 -17.92
N LYS A 73 -23.51 -14.64 -18.82
CA LYS A 73 -23.56 -14.30 -20.26
C LYS A 73 -24.57 -13.20 -20.60
N ASP A 74 -25.56 -12.95 -19.74
CA ASP A 74 -26.59 -11.93 -19.98
C ASP A 74 -26.21 -10.58 -19.37
N ALA A 75 -26.04 -9.57 -20.23
CA ALA A 75 -25.74 -8.21 -19.83
C ALA A 75 -26.84 -7.58 -18.93
N ARG A 76 -28.10 -8.01 -19.06
CA ARG A 76 -29.20 -7.50 -18.23
C ARG A 76 -29.09 -8.00 -16.79
N GLU A 77 -28.77 -9.27 -16.62
CA GLU A 77 -28.56 -9.88 -15.30
C GLU A 77 -27.35 -9.25 -14.60
N THR A 78 -26.22 -9.10 -15.31
CA THR A 78 -25.03 -8.42 -14.80
C THR A 78 -25.33 -6.98 -14.37
N SER A 79 -26.13 -6.23 -15.15
CA SER A 79 -26.56 -4.88 -14.79
C SER A 79 -27.40 -4.84 -13.51
N ALA A 80 -28.33 -5.80 -13.34
CA ALA A 80 -29.14 -5.90 -12.13
C ALA A 80 -28.28 -6.22 -10.89
N HIS A 81 -27.34 -7.15 -11.01
CA HIS A 81 -26.44 -7.52 -9.91
C HIS A 81 -25.49 -6.38 -9.54
N LEU A 82 -24.95 -5.66 -10.52
CA LEU A 82 -24.17 -4.43 -10.29
C LEU A 82 -24.99 -3.36 -9.58
N PHE A 83 -26.27 -3.20 -9.93
CA PHE A 83 -27.16 -2.27 -9.23
C PHE A 83 -27.31 -2.64 -7.75
N THR A 84 -27.56 -3.91 -7.46
CA THR A 84 -27.67 -4.42 -6.09
C THR A 84 -26.39 -4.20 -5.30
N LEU A 85 -25.22 -4.48 -5.90
CA LEU A 85 -23.91 -4.28 -5.27
C LEU A 85 -23.67 -2.80 -4.92
N PHE A 86 -23.86 -1.90 -5.87
CA PHE A 86 -23.63 -0.48 -5.66
C PHE A 86 -24.66 0.14 -4.71
N LEU A 87 -25.94 -0.25 -4.80
CA LEU A 87 -26.98 0.20 -3.88
C LEU A 87 -26.71 -0.28 -2.45
N GLY A 88 -26.32 -1.54 -2.27
CA GLY A 88 -25.94 -2.08 -0.97
C GLY A 88 -24.75 -1.31 -0.37
N THR A 89 -23.73 -1.03 -1.18
CA THR A 89 -22.58 -0.21 -0.77
C THR A 89 -23.01 1.19 -0.37
N ALA A 90 -23.89 1.84 -1.13
CA ALA A 90 -24.43 3.16 -0.80
C ALA A 90 -25.22 3.15 0.51
N ILE A 91 -26.04 2.12 0.77
CA ILE A 91 -26.81 1.99 2.01
C ILE A 91 -25.87 1.83 3.22
N VAL A 92 -24.90 0.93 3.14
CA VAL A 92 -23.94 0.67 4.23
C VAL A 92 -23.09 1.91 4.52
N THR A 93 -22.54 2.54 3.48
CA THR A 93 -21.73 3.75 3.66
C THR A 93 -22.55 4.92 4.20
N THR A 94 -23.82 5.08 3.76
CA THR A 94 -24.74 6.09 4.33
C THR A 94 -25.04 5.81 5.79
N ALA A 95 -25.30 4.56 6.17
CA ALA A 95 -25.56 4.18 7.55
C ALA A 95 -24.35 4.45 8.46
N VAL A 96 -23.14 4.11 8.00
CA VAL A 96 -21.89 4.43 8.71
C VAL A 96 -21.70 5.93 8.84
N PHE A 97 -21.94 6.70 7.77
CA PHE A 97 -21.89 8.16 7.82
C PHE A 97 -22.84 8.72 8.88
N LEU A 98 -24.11 8.31 8.88
CA LEU A 98 -25.09 8.74 9.88
C LEU A 98 -24.68 8.34 11.30
N ALA A 99 -24.18 7.12 11.49
CA ALA A 99 -23.70 6.65 12.79
C ALA A 99 -22.53 7.49 13.31
N VAL A 100 -21.56 7.84 12.43
CA VAL A 100 -20.44 8.73 12.78
C VAL A 100 -20.94 10.15 13.03
N SER A 101 -21.80 10.71 12.19
CA SER A 101 -22.32 12.08 12.35
C SER A 101 -23.14 12.27 13.63
N ILE A 102 -23.88 11.24 14.07
CA ILE A 102 -24.71 11.31 15.28
C ILE A 102 -23.89 10.93 16.52
N GLY A 103 -23.06 9.90 16.42
CA GLY A 103 -22.38 9.29 17.57
C GLY A 103 -20.98 9.85 17.86
N PHE A 104 -20.31 10.45 16.88
CA PHE A 104 -18.91 10.88 17.02
C PHE A 104 -18.82 12.36 17.41
N ARG A 105 -18.19 12.65 18.56
CA ARG A 105 -17.89 14.03 18.97
C ARG A 105 -16.62 14.51 18.27
N GLU A 106 -16.53 15.80 17.95
CA GLU A 106 -15.38 16.34 17.18
C GLU A 106 -14.04 16.15 17.93
N LYS A 107 -14.03 16.39 19.26
CA LYS A 107 -12.86 16.28 20.13
C LYS A 107 -13.28 15.85 21.54
N PRO A 108 -12.41 15.17 22.31
CA PRO A 108 -12.69 14.90 23.72
C PRO A 108 -12.78 16.21 24.50
N PRO A 109 -13.60 16.30 25.57
CA PRO A 109 -13.75 17.52 26.38
C PRO A 109 -12.44 18.00 27.02
N VAL A 110 -11.50 17.07 27.24
CA VAL A 110 -10.15 17.36 27.72
C VAL A 110 -9.16 16.72 26.75
N PRO A 111 -8.30 17.50 26.07
CA PRO A 111 -7.33 16.95 25.13
C PRO A 111 -6.27 16.12 25.89
N PRO A 112 -6.09 14.83 25.57
CA PRO A 112 -5.09 13.99 26.23
C PRO A 112 -3.65 14.39 25.89
N ASN A 113 -3.44 15.10 24.77
CA ASN A 113 -2.12 15.36 24.24
C ASN A 113 -1.88 16.86 23.92
N LYS A 114 -0.94 17.50 24.65
CA LYS A 114 -0.48 18.88 24.39
C LYS A 114 0.42 19.01 23.15
N ALA A 115 0.89 17.90 22.57
CA ALA A 115 1.80 17.89 21.43
C ALA A 115 1.19 18.43 20.12
N GLN A 116 -0.14 18.53 20.03
CA GLN A 116 -0.82 19.14 18.87
C GLN A 116 -0.56 20.65 18.70
N ILE A 117 0.01 21.31 19.71
CA ILE A 117 0.32 22.74 19.68
C ILE A 117 1.60 23.03 18.85
N SER A 118 2.39 22.01 18.47
CA SER A 118 3.68 22.20 17.80
C SER A 118 3.74 21.80 16.31
N SER A 119 2.60 21.57 15.66
CA SER A 119 2.55 21.40 14.19
C SER A 119 2.70 22.77 13.50
N LYS A 120 3.87 23.39 13.62
CA LYS A 120 4.23 24.53 12.78
C LYS A 120 4.31 24.04 11.34
N ALA A 121 3.52 24.66 10.46
CA ALA A 121 3.68 24.49 9.02
C ALA A 121 5.14 24.77 8.66
N GLU A 122 5.82 23.79 8.08
CA GLU A 122 7.23 23.93 7.77
C GLU A 122 7.46 24.99 6.67
N PRO A 123 8.37 25.95 6.88
CA PRO A 123 8.50 27.11 6.00
C PRO A 123 9.06 26.80 4.59
N HIS A 124 9.45 25.55 4.26
CA HIS A 124 10.19 25.25 3.03
C HIS A 124 9.85 23.92 2.30
N TYR A 125 8.57 23.54 2.20
CA TYR A 125 8.12 22.31 1.50
C TYR A 125 8.75 22.11 0.10
N LEU A 126 8.74 23.15 -0.76
CA LEU A 126 9.31 23.05 -2.12
C LEU A 126 10.82 22.81 -2.12
N ARG A 127 11.53 23.30 -1.10
CA ARG A 127 12.98 23.11 -0.97
C ARG A 127 13.29 21.66 -0.59
N SER A 128 12.54 21.10 0.35
CA SER A 128 12.61 19.68 0.73
C SER A 128 12.30 18.79 -0.46
N LEU A 129 11.21 19.08 -1.18
CA LEU A 129 10.84 18.36 -2.40
C LEU A 129 11.98 18.35 -3.43
N ARG A 130 12.59 19.51 -3.70
CA ARG A 130 13.73 19.61 -4.62
C ARG A 130 14.91 18.76 -4.14
N ARG A 131 15.27 18.82 -2.86
CA ARG A 131 16.40 18.05 -2.30
C ARG A 131 16.18 16.55 -2.43
N LEU A 132 14.98 16.08 -2.10
CA LEU A 132 14.58 14.69 -2.24
C LEU A 132 14.72 14.22 -3.70
N LEU A 133 14.15 14.96 -4.64
CA LEU A 133 14.19 14.61 -6.06
C LEU A 133 15.58 14.77 -6.72
N THR A 134 16.52 15.45 -6.08
CA THR A 134 17.93 15.51 -6.52
C THR A 134 18.82 14.44 -5.87
N SER A 135 18.33 13.75 -4.83
CA SER A 135 19.07 12.73 -4.11
C SER A 135 19.00 11.40 -4.86
N LEU A 136 20.10 10.98 -5.50
CA LEU A 136 20.14 9.74 -6.28
C LEU A 136 19.68 8.49 -5.50
N PRO A 137 20.13 8.23 -4.24
CA PRO A 137 19.66 7.06 -3.50
C PRO A 137 18.15 7.08 -3.27
N TYR A 138 17.59 8.26 -3.00
CA TYR A 138 16.15 8.43 -2.81
C TYR A 138 15.38 8.30 -4.11
N VAL A 139 15.86 8.85 -5.22
CA VAL A 139 15.21 8.70 -6.53
C VAL A 139 15.20 7.25 -6.99
N LEU A 140 16.31 6.52 -6.76
CA LEU A 140 16.36 5.08 -7.03
C LEU A 140 15.31 4.32 -6.21
N LEU A 141 15.19 4.62 -4.91
CA LEU A 141 14.13 4.07 -4.07
C LEU A 141 12.74 4.47 -4.54
N LEU A 142 12.53 5.75 -4.88
CA LEU A 142 11.25 6.30 -5.30
C LEU A 142 10.71 5.56 -6.52
N VAL A 143 11.58 5.33 -7.51
CA VAL A 143 11.23 4.60 -8.73
C VAL A 143 11.09 3.10 -8.45
N SER A 144 12.03 2.46 -7.73
CA SER A 144 11.94 1.02 -7.48
C SER A 144 10.74 0.66 -6.60
N TYR A 145 10.41 1.50 -5.61
CA TYR A 145 9.21 1.37 -4.78
C TYR A 145 7.95 1.52 -5.63
N GLY A 146 7.91 2.57 -6.45
CA GLY A 146 6.80 2.80 -7.38
C GLY A 146 6.57 1.58 -8.28
N ILE A 147 7.63 1.00 -8.82
CA ILE A 147 7.54 -0.21 -9.65
C ILE A 147 6.93 -1.38 -8.87
N ASN A 148 7.46 -1.71 -7.68
CA ASN A 148 7.00 -2.89 -6.93
C ASN A 148 5.52 -2.75 -6.55
N VAL A 149 5.17 -1.63 -5.93
CA VAL A 149 3.80 -1.35 -5.48
C VAL A 149 2.85 -1.20 -6.66
N GLY A 150 3.30 -0.58 -7.75
CA GLY A 150 2.51 -0.46 -8.98
C GLY A 150 2.22 -1.83 -9.62
N VAL A 151 3.19 -2.74 -9.62
CA VAL A 151 2.97 -4.12 -10.09
C VAL A 151 1.98 -4.85 -9.18
N PHE A 152 2.11 -4.68 -7.86
CA PHE A 152 1.15 -5.23 -6.90
C PHE A 152 -0.27 -4.72 -7.14
N TYR A 153 -0.45 -3.41 -7.42
CA TYR A 153 -1.75 -2.84 -7.78
C TYR A 153 -2.31 -3.39 -9.10
N ALA A 154 -1.46 -3.53 -10.12
CA ALA A 154 -1.86 -4.09 -11.40
C ALA A 154 -2.33 -5.54 -11.27
N ILE A 155 -1.56 -6.38 -10.57
CA ILE A 155 -1.92 -7.78 -10.32
C ILE A 155 -3.19 -7.87 -9.49
N SER A 156 -3.30 -7.07 -8.42
CA SER A 156 -4.48 -7.02 -7.56
C SER A 156 -5.74 -6.66 -8.35
N THR A 157 -5.63 -5.72 -9.29
CA THR A 157 -6.75 -5.27 -10.12
C THR A 157 -7.14 -6.33 -11.17
N LEU A 158 -6.16 -6.95 -11.81
CA LEU A 158 -6.36 -7.90 -12.90
C LEU A 158 -6.54 -9.34 -12.42
N LEU A 159 -6.40 -9.60 -11.11
CA LEU A 159 -6.42 -10.93 -10.52
C LEU A 159 -7.63 -11.74 -10.96
N ASN A 160 -8.83 -11.21 -10.72
CA ASN A 160 -10.07 -11.89 -11.05
C ASN A 160 -10.15 -12.17 -12.57
N GLN A 161 -9.87 -11.15 -13.39
CA GLN A 161 -9.91 -11.28 -14.85
C GLN A 161 -8.96 -12.36 -15.38
N VAL A 162 -7.73 -12.42 -14.86
CA VAL A 162 -6.71 -13.36 -15.33
C VAL A 162 -7.02 -14.77 -14.84
N ILE A 163 -7.32 -14.96 -13.55
CA ILE A 163 -7.51 -16.30 -12.98
C ILE A 163 -8.82 -16.94 -13.50
N SER A 164 -9.89 -16.18 -13.72
CA SER A 164 -11.15 -16.72 -14.27
C SER A 164 -10.99 -17.35 -15.65
N LYS A 165 -9.94 -17.01 -16.42
CA LYS A 165 -9.63 -17.68 -17.69
C LYS A 165 -9.11 -19.11 -17.51
N TYR A 166 -8.43 -19.37 -16.40
CA TYR A 166 -7.80 -20.65 -16.10
C TYR A 166 -8.69 -21.54 -15.23
N LEU A 167 -9.53 -20.94 -14.39
CA LEU A 167 -10.46 -21.62 -13.49
C LEU A 167 -11.90 -21.13 -13.77
N PRO A 168 -12.52 -21.60 -14.88
CA PRO A 168 -13.91 -21.26 -15.16
C PRO A 168 -14.83 -21.77 -14.03
N ASP A 169 -15.90 -21.02 -13.75
CA ASP A 169 -16.92 -21.33 -12.73
C ASP A 169 -16.45 -21.30 -11.26
N GLU A 170 -15.21 -20.88 -11.00
CA GLU A 170 -14.60 -20.80 -9.67
C GLU A 170 -14.60 -19.37 -9.08
N ASP A 171 -15.56 -18.51 -9.47
CA ASP A 171 -15.61 -17.09 -9.09
C ASP A 171 -15.46 -16.85 -7.57
N LYS A 172 -16.07 -17.73 -6.75
CA LYS A 172 -15.94 -17.67 -5.28
C LYS A 172 -14.51 -17.94 -4.83
N THR A 173 -13.91 -19.01 -5.33
CA THR A 173 -12.54 -19.42 -5.01
C THR A 173 -11.53 -18.35 -5.44
N ILE A 174 -11.75 -17.74 -6.60
CA ILE A 174 -10.93 -16.63 -7.12
C ILE A 174 -11.04 -15.41 -6.20
N GLY A 175 -12.25 -15.06 -5.74
CA GLY A 175 -12.44 -14.02 -4.74
C GLY A 175 -11.69 -14.30 -3.44
N PHE A 176 -11.65 -15.56 -2.98
CA PHE A 176 -10.83 -15.98 -1.82
C PHE A 176 -9.32 -15.95 -2.09
N MET A 177 -8.87 -16.19 -3.32
CA MET A 177 -7.46 -15.96 -3.68
C MET A 177 -7.10 -14.47 -3.57
N GLY A 178 -8.00 -13.58 -4.02
CA GLY A 178 -7.88 -12.15 -3.79
C GLY A 178 -7.88 -11.78 -2.31
N LEU A 179 -8.76 -12.36 -1.50
CA LEU A 179 -8.70 -12.20 -0.04
C LEU A 179 -7.34 -12.62 0.54
N SER A 180 -6.83 -13.76 0.08
CA SER A 180 -5.57 -14.32 0.56
C SER A 180 -4.38 -13.40 0.26
N ILE A 181 -4.38 -12.69 -0.87
CA ILE A 181 -3.30 -11.74 -1.23
C ILE A 181 -3.22 -10.61 -0.20
N VAL A 182 -4.37 -10.11 0.27
CA VAL A 182 -4.46 -9.01 1.23
C VAL A 182 -4.07 -9.49 2.63
N VAL A 183 -4.63 -10.62 3.07
CA VAL A 183 -4.39 -11.16 4.42
C VAL A 183 -2.93 -11.60 4.56
N ALA A 184 -2.40 -12.34 3.60
CA ALA A 184 -0.99 -12.73 3.60
C ALA A 184 -0.09 -11.49 3.52
N GLY A 185 -0.50 -10.47 2.76
CA GLY A 185 0.19 -9.18 2.72
C GLY A 185 0.26 -8.45 4.05
N MET A 186 -0.84 -8.44 4.83
CA MET A 186 -0.85 -7.88 6.18
C MET A 186 0.13 -8.60 7.11
N VAL A 187 0.13 -9.93 7.08
CA VAL A 187 1.07 -10.75 7.85
C VAL A 187 2.50 -10.45 7.40
N GLY A 188 2.73 -10.36 6.10
CA GLY A 188 4.00 -9.99 5.50
C GLY A 188 4.54 -8.65 6.00
N SER A 189 3.71 -7.61 6.03
CA SER A 189 4.07 -6.29 6.55
C SER A 189 4.54 -6.34 8.00
N VAL A 190 3.83 -7.07 8.86
CA VAL A 190 4.20 -7.19 10.28
C VAL A 190 5.48 -7.99 10.44
N VAL A 191 5.57 -9.17 9.80
CA VAL A 191 6.73 -10.06 9.91
C VAL A 191 7.99 -9.38 9.37
N CYS A 192 7.90 -8.78 8.18
CA CYS A 192 9.03 -8.09 7.56
C CYS A 192 9.46 -6.88 8.39
N GLY A 193 8.50 -6.11 8.94
CA GLY A 193 8.80 -5.01 9.86
C GLY A 193 9.58 -5.47 11.09
N VAL A 194 9.15 -6.56 11.74
CA VAL A 194 9.86 -7.14 12.89
C VAL A 194 11.25 -7.66 12.51
N ILE A 195 11.40 -8.30 11.35
CA ILE A 195 12.71 -8.77 10.84
C ILE A 195 13.63 -7.57 10.61
N LEU A 196 13.12 -6.51 10.00
CA LEU A 196 13.88 -5.29 9.76
C LEU A 196 14.29 -4.63 11.07
N ASP A 197 13.38 -4.56 12.03
CA ASP A 197 13.64 -3.97 13.33
C ASP A 197 14.73 -4.70 14.11
N LYS A 198 14.76 -6.03 14.03
CA LYS A 198 15.79 -6.84 14.69
C LYS A 198 17.12 -6.84 13.94
N SER A 199 17.08 -6.93 12.61
CA SER A 199 18.29 -7.02 11.80
C SER A 199 18.97 -5.68 11.60
N LYS A 200 18.20 -4.58 11.57
CA LYS A 200 18.61 -3.21 11.18
C LYS A 200 19.33 -3.15 9.82
N LYS A 201 19.18 -4.19 9.00
CA LYS A 201 19.78 -4.36 7.66
C LYS A 201 18.79 -3.93 6.58
N PHE A 202 18.52 -2.62 6.52
CA PHE A 202 17.48 -2.05 5.64
C PHE A 202 17.67 -2.42 4.18
N LYS A 203 18.87 -2.29 3.64
CA LYS A 203 19.14 -2.59 2.24
C LYS A 203 18.95 -4.07 1.92
N GLU A 204 19.51 -4.96 2.73
CA GLU A 204 19.50 -6.40 2.48
C GLU A 204 18.09 -6.97 2.59
N VAL A 205 17.33 -6.56 3.60
CA VAL A 205 15.93 -6.96 3.74
C VAL A 205 15.11 -6.46 2.57
N THR A 206 15.25 -5.18 2.20
CA THR A 206 14.57 -4.57 1.05
C THR A 206 14.86 -5.34 -0.25
N LEU A 207 16.14 -5.63 -0.51
CA LEU A 207 16.56 -6.35 -1.71
C LEU A 207 16.05 -7.80 -1.72
N GLY A 208 16.10 -8.49 -0.58
CA GLY A 208 15.58 -9.86 -0.45
C GLY A 208 14.08 -9.95 -0.72
N LEU A 209 13.28 -9.04 -0.16
CA LEU A 209 11.84 -8.97 -0.43
C LEU A 209 11.54 -8.67 -1.89
N TYR A 210 12.30 -7.77 -2.51
CA TYR A 210 12.13 -7.41 -3.92
C TYR A 210 12.46 -8.60 -4.84
N LEU A 211 13.59 -9.27 -4.59
CA LEU A 211 14.00 -10.46 -5.33
C LEU A 211 12.93 -11.55 -5.23
N LEU A 212 12.42 -11.81 -4.03
CA LEU A 212 11.41 -12.83 -3.82
C LEU A 212 10.06 -12.47 -4.45
N SER A 213 9.68 -11.18 -4.42
CA SER A 213 8.52 -10.67 -5.16
C SER A 213 8.67 -10.89 -6.68
N THR A 214 9.87 -10.66 -7.23
CA THR A 214 10.17 -10.88 -8.65
C THR A 214 10.09 -12.35 -9.03
N LEU A 215 10.69 -13.23 -8.21
CA LEU A 215 10.64 -14.68 -8.41
C LEU A 215 9.21 -15.21 -8.33
N LEU A 216 8.43 -14.77 -7.35
CA LEU A 216 7.04 -15.19 -7.19
C LEU A 216 6.14 -14.64 -8.29
N MET A 217 6.41 -13.45 -8.82
CA MET A 217 5.66 -12.95 -9.97
C MET A 217 5.96 -13.76 -11.24
N SER A 218 7.21 -14.18 -11.42
CA SER A 218 7.57 -15.13 -12.48
C SER A 218 6.87 -16.48 -12.27
N LEU A 219 6.89 -17.01 -11.04
CA LEU A 219 6.19 -18.26 -10.71
C LEU A 219 4.68 -18.16 -10.97
N TYR A 220 4.04 -17.10 -10.50
CA TYR A 220 2.62 -16.80 -10.72
C TYR A 220 2.27 -16.88 -12.22
N THR A 221 3.09 -16.28 -13.07
CA THR A 221 2.89 -16.26 -14.53
C THR A 221 2.75 -17.66 -15.14
N PHE A 222 3.54 -18.63 -14.65
CA PHE A 222 3.55 -19.99 -15.22
C PHE A 222 2.66 -20.97 -14.47
N VAL A 223 2.45 -20.78 -13.16
CA VAL A 223 1.62 -21.64 -12.30
C VAL A 223 0.14 -21.60 -12.72
N LEU A 224 -0.34 -20.49 -13.28
CA LEU A 224 -1.73 -20.39 -13.77
C LEU A 224 -2.08 -21.50 -14.78
N ARG A 225 -1.12 -21.90 -15.62
CA ARG A 225 -1.31 -22.98 -16.61
C ARG A 225 -1.50 -24.36 -15.99
N ALA A 226 -1.10 -24.55 -14.73
CA ALA A 226 -1.31 -25.82 -14.04
C ALA A 226 -2.79 -26.04 -13.66
N GLN A 227 -3.63 -24.98 -13.69
CA GLN A 227 -5.06 -25.02 -13.35
C GLN A 227 -5.35 -25.70 -12.00
N SER A 228 -4.37 -25.68 -11.09
CA SER A 228 -4.47 -26.30 -9.78
C SER A 228 -4.79 -25.24 -8.74
N VAL A 229 -6.03 -25.28 -8.23
CA VAL A 229 -6.53 -24.33 -7.23
C VAL A 229 -5.58 -24.18 -6.03
N PRO A 230 -5.11 -25.27 -5.37
CA PRO A 230 -4.23 -25.12 -4.21
C PRO A 230 -2.89 -24.46 -4.55
N VAL A 231 -2.31 -24.79 -5.71
CA VAL A 231 -0.99 -24.26 -6.12
C VAL A 231 -1.09 -22.78 -6.47
N ILE A 232 -2.14 -22.38 -7.21
CA ILE A 232 -2.41 -20.98 -7.54
C ILE A 232 -2.69 -20.20 -6.24
N PHE A 233 -3.50 -20.75 -5.33
CA PHE A 233 -3.81 -20.11 -4.05
C PHE A 233 -2.56 -19.82 -3.21
N VAL A 234 -1.69 -20.82 -3.02
CA VAL A 234 -0.45 -20.66 -2.25
C VAL A 234 0.50 -19.66 -2.92
N THR A 235 0.58 -19.69 -4.26
CA THR A 235 1.43 -18.77 -5.02
C THR A 235 0.96 -17.33 -4.89
N THR A 236 -0.35 -17.09 -5.04
CA THR A 236 -0.96 -15.76 -4.89
C THR A 236 -0.82 -15.23 -3.46
N ALA A 237 -1.07 -16.06 -2.44
CA ALA A 237 -0.88 -15.67 -1.05
C ALA A 237 0.59 -15.32 -0.76
N SER A 238 1.54 -16.13 -1.25
CA SER A 238 2.98 -15.86 -1.10
C SER A 238 3.38 -14.57 -1.78
N LEU A 239 2.89 -14.32 -3.00
CA LEU A 239 3.14 -13.08 -3.73
C LEU A 239 2.65 -11.86 -2.94
N GLY A 240 1.44 -11.93 -2.38
CA GLY A 240 0.88 -10.90 -1.51
C GLY A 240 1.73 -10.62 -0.28
N PHE A 241 2.21 -11.68 0.39
CA PHE A 241 3.09 -11.58 1.57
C PHE A 241 4.33 -10.75 1.28
N PHE A 242 5.08 -11.06 0.21
CA PHE A 242 6.36 -10.40 -0.06
C PHE A 242 6.19 -9.01 -0.69
N MET A 243 5.24 -8.82 -1.61
CA MET A 243 4.98 -7.51 -2.21
C MET A 243 4.40 -6.52 -1.20
N THR A 244 3.45 -6.94 -0.37
CA THR A 244 2.89 -6.05 0.67
C THR A 244 3.88 -5.85 1.80
N GLY A 245 4.64 -6.91 2.16
CA GLY A 245 5.69 -6.84 3.16
C GLY A 245 6.78 -5.82 2.83
N TYR A 246 6.99 -5.51 1.55
CA TYR A 246 7.91 -4.48 1.09
C TYR A 246 7.43 -3.04 1.38
N LEU A 247 6.13 -2.76 1.48
CA LEU A 247 5.59 -1.41 1.70
C LEU A 247 6.15 -0.72 2.96
N PRO A 248 6.01 -1.29 4.18
CA PRO A 248 6.51 -0.64 5.39
C PRO A 248 8.03 -0.48 5.37
N ILE A 249 8.73 -1.45 4.80
CA ILE A 249 10.19 -1.45 4.66
C ILE A 249 10.66 -0.31 3.75
N GLY A 250 9.93 -0.04 2.67
CA GLY A 250 10.17 1.09 1.78
C GLY A 250 10.01 2.43 2.48
N PHE A 251 8.99 2.60 3.33
CA PHE A 251 8.83 3.80 4.14
C PHE A 251 9.94 3.97 5.17
N GLU A 252 10.35 2.90 5.83
CA GLU A 252 11.46 2.96 6.78
C GLU A 252 12.79 3.30 6.09
N LEU A 253 13.12 2.63 4.98
CA LEU A 253 14.32 2.94 4.19
C LEU A 253 14.29 4.38 3.66
N SER A 254 13.11 4.88 3.30
CA SER A 254 12.91 6.29 2.92
C SER A 254 13.26 7.24 4.06
N SER A 255 12.72 7.02 5.25
CA SER A 255 13.02 7.85 6.44
C SER A 255 14.52 7.86 6.74
N GLU A 256 15.21 6.74 6.51
CA GLU A 256 16.65 6.60 6.72
C GLU A 256 17.49 7.35 5.67
N LEU A 257 17.11 7.26 4.39
CA LEU A 257 17.83 7.93 3.29
C LEU A 257 17.60 9.45 3.26
N THR A 258 16.43 9.89 3.73
CA THR A 258 15.98 11.27 3.59
C THR A 258 16.26 12.14 4.80
N TYR A 259 16.72 11.58 5.92
CA TYR A 259 17.05 12.35 7.12
C TYR A 259 18.04 13.50 6.83
N PRO A 260 17.80 14.73 7.36
CA PRO A 260 16.74 15.15 8.28
C PRO A 260 15.52 15.79 7.59
N GLU A 261 15.16 15.36 6.38
CA GLU A 261 13.95 15.86 5.70
C GLU A 261 12.66 15.28 6.33
N PRO A 262 11.51 15.97 6.20
CA PRO A 262 10.26 15.55 6.82
C PRO A 262 9.74 14.23 6.26
N GLU A 263 9.40 13.28 7.15
CA GLU A 263 8.90 11.96 6.79
C GLU A 263 7.58 12.02 5.99
N GLY A 264 6.75 13.03 6.24
CA GLY A 264 5.50 13.23 5.50
C GLY A 264 5.72 13.54 4.02
N THR A 265 6.73 14.36 3.69
CA THR A 265 7.04 14.73 2.30
C THR A 265 7.64 13.53 1.54
N SER A 266 8.56 12.79 2.15
CA SER A 266 9.17 11.62 1.50
C SER A 266 8.16 10.48 1.33
N SER A 267 7.38 10.16 2.36
CA SER A 267 6.32 9.14 2.26
C SER A 267 5.22 9.53 1.27
N GLY A 268 4.88 10.82 1.18
CA GLY A 268 3.93 11.32 0.20
C GLY A 268 4.39 11.11 -1.25
N LEU A 269 5.67 11.38 -1.53
CA LEU A 269 6.27 11.13 -2.84
C LEU A 269 6.28 9.63 -3.20
N LEU A 270 6.59 8.74 -2.25
CA LEU A 270 6.55 7.30 -2.47
C LEU A 270 5.15 6.81 -2.86
N ASN A 271 4.12 7.29 -2.16
CA ASN A 271 2.73 6.98 -2.52
C ASN A 271 2.36 7.53 -3.89
N ALA A 272 2.78 8.77 -4.22
CA ALA A 272 2.54 9.32 -5.55
C ALA A 272 3.21 8.48 -6.65
N SER A 273 4.45 8.03 -6.42
CA SER A 273 5.17 7.13 -7.32
C SER A 273 4.42 5.80 -7.51
N ALA A 274 3.99 5.16 -6.41
CA ALA A 274 3.20 3.93 -6.45
C ALA A 274 1.90 4.08 -7.24
N GLN A 275 1.19 5.20 -7.10
CA GLN A 275 -0.03 5.46 -7.87
C GLN A 275 0.25 5.66 -9.36
N ILE A 276 1.30 6.42 -9.72
CA ILE A 276 1.68 6.63 -11.13
C ILE A 276 2.02 5.30 -11.79
N PHE A 277 2.90 4.50 -11.19
CA PHE A 277 3.27 3.19 -11.72
C PHE A 277 2.09 2.22 -11.70
N GLY A 278 1.24 2.25 -10.68
CA GLY A 278 0.01 1.46 -10.62
C GLY A 278 -0.92 1.74 -11.80
N ILE A 279 -1.16 3.01 -12.13
CA ILE A 279 -1.95 3.39 -13.31
C ILE A 279 -1.28 2.89 -14.60
N LEU A 280 0.02 3.16 -14.78
CA LEU A 280 0.76 2.78 -15.98
C LEU A 280 0.76 1.26 -16.20
N PHE A 281 1.04 0.49 -15.16
CA PHE A 281 1.12 -0.96 -15.23
C PHE A 281 -0.24 -1.62 -15.33
N THR A 282 -1.27 -1.10 -14.65
CA THR A 282 -2.63 -1.62 -14.80
C THR A 282 -3.11 -1.43 -16.23
N LEU A 283 -3.08 -0.20 -16.76
CA LEU A 283 -3.52 0.08 -18.13
C LEU A 283 -2.67 -0.64 -19.19
N GLY A 284 -1.35 -0.64 -18.99
CA GLY A 284 -0.41 -1.33 -19.88
C GLY A 284 -0.64 -2.84 -19.88
N ALA A 285 -0.75 -3.46 -18.71
CA ALA A 285 -1.00 -4.90 -18.59
C ALA A 285 -2.38 -5.28 -19.15
N THR A 286 -3.45 -4.51 -18.89
CA THR A 286 -4.77 -4.76 -19.51
C THR A 286 -4.70 -4.75 -21.03
N LYS A 287 -4.04 -3.73 -21.61
CA LYS A 287 -3.93 -3.63 -23.07
C LYS A 287 -3.11 -4.78 -23.67
N ILE A 288 -1.96 -5.11 -23.07
CA ILE A 288 -1.12 -6.23 -23.51
C ILE A 288 -1.84 -7.55 -23.34
N GLU A 289 -2.54 -7.75 -22.23
CA GLU A 289 -3.31 -8.96 -21.95
C GLU A 289 -4.42 -9.18 -22.98
N SER A 290 -5.12 -8.13 -23.37
CA SER A 290 -6.15 -8.20 -24.42
C SER A 290 -5.61 -8.51 -25.82
N ALA A 291 -4.39 -8.07 -26.13
CA ALA A 291 -3.80 -8.19 -27.46
C ALA A 291 -2.91 -9.44 -27.65
N TYR A 292 -2.18 -9.83 -26.60
CA TYR A 292 -1.11 -10.84 -26.66
C TYR A 292 -1.25 -11.93 -25.58
N GLY A 293 -2.22 -11.82 -24.68
CA GLY A 293 -2.44 -12.78 -23.59
C GLY A 293 -1.77 -12.40 -22.27
N ASP A 294 -2.22 -13.03 -21.20
CA ASP A 294 -1.83 -12.77 -19.82
C ASP A 294 -0.35 -13.08 -19.55
N VAL A 295 0.21 -14.10 -20.21
CA VAL A 295 1.63 -14.46 -20.02
C VAL A 295 2.55 -13.34 -20.47
N ILE A 296 2.28 -12.71 -21.62
CA ILE A 296 3.11 -11.59 -22.12
C ILE A 296 2.92 -10.35 -21.24
N ALA A 297 1.69 -10.08 -20.78
CA ALA A 297 1.42 -9.00 -19.83
C ALA A 297 2.16 -9.21 -18.50
N ASN A 298 2.13 -10.42 -17.95
CA ASN A 298 2.81 -10.74 -16.70
C ASN A 298 4.34 -10.72 -16.86
N LEU A 299 4.88 -11.18 -18.00
CA LEU A 299 6.32 -11.06 -18.29
C LEU A 299 6.79 -9.61 -18.36
N MET A 300 5.97 -8.69 -18.89
CA MET A 300 6.26 -7.26 -18.83
C MET A 300 6.40 -6.78 -17.38
N LEU A 301 5.48 -7.19 -16.49
CA LEU A 301 5.55 -6.86 -15.07
C LEU A 301 6.79 -7.47 -14.39
N VAL A 302 7.16 -8.71 -14.75
CA VAL A 302 8.41 -9.35 -14.27
C VAL A 302 9.63 -8.56 -14.71
N ILE A 303 9.72 -8.13 -15.97
CA ILE A 303 10.83 -7.32 -16.48
C ILE A 303 10.94 -6.00 -15.70
N MET A 304 9.82 -5.35 -15.43
CA MET A 304 9.80 -4.13 -14.62
C MET A 304 10.28 -4.40 -13.18
N LEU A 305 9.86 -5.50 -12.55
CA LEU A 305 10.37 -5.89 -11.23
C LEU A 305 11.87 -6.22 -11.24
N VAL A 306 12.41 -6.83 -12.30
CA VAL A 306 13.85 -7.05 -12.46
C VAL A 306 14.59 -5.71 -12.52
N LEU A 307 14.07 -4.74 -13.29
CA LEU A 307 14.62 -3.39 -13.34
C LEU A 307 14.59 -2.72 -11.96
N GLY A 308 13.46 -2.79 -11.25
CA GLY A 308 13.31 -2.25 -9.91
C GLY A 308 14.23 -2.93 -8.88
N THR A 309 14.47 -4.24 -9.02
CA THR A 309 15.44 -5.00 -8.22
C THR A 309 16.85 -4.49 -8.45
N PHE A 310 17.25 -4.31 -9.71
CA PHE A 310 18.56 -3.76 -10.06
C PHE A 310 18.74 -2.34 -9.50
N MET A 311 17.73 -1.47 -9.64
CA MET A 311 17.75 -0.13 -9.04
C MET A 311 17.89 -0.18 -7.52
N THR A 312 17.18 -1.09 -6.86
CA THR A 312 17.27 -1.30 -5.40
C THR A 312 18.67 -1.77 -4.99
N ALA A 313 19.31 -2.65 -5.76
CA ALA A 313 20.67 -3.10 -5.51
C ALA A 313 21.70 -1.96 -5.58
N LEU A 314 21.48 -0.99 -6.48
CA LEU A 314 22.32 0.20 -6.64
C LEU A 314 22.17 1.24 -5.52
N ILE A 315 21.12 1.16 -4.70
CA ILE A 315 20.95 2.05 -3.55
C ILE A 315 22.14 1.84 -2.60
N ARG A 316 22.88 2.92 -2.34
CA ARG A 316 23.96 2.88 -1.35
C ARG A 316 23.34 2.95 0.05
N PRO A 317 23.69 2.03 0.98
CA PRO A 317 23.20 2.05 2.36
C PRO A 317 23.93 3.16 3.12
N ASP A 318 23.58 4.41 2.85
CA ASP A 318 24.05 5.54 3.63
C ASP A 318 23.05 5.75 4.78
N LEU A 319 23.24 5.01 5.88
CA LEU A 319 22.34 5.00 7.06
C LEU A 319 22.51 6.30 7.87
N ARG A 320 22.03 7.41 7.32
CA ARG A 320 22.24 8.77 7.82
C ARG A 320 21.58 9.01 9.18
N ARG A 321 20.41 8.43 9.41
CA ARG A 321 19.65 8.60 10.65
C ARG A 321 20.28 7.79 11.79
N GLN A 322 20.72 6.55 11.52
CA GLN A 322 21.45 5.75 12.51
C GLN A 322 22.75 6.42 12.96
N ARG A 323 23.56 6.93 12.02
CA ARG A 323 24.79 7.68 12.38
C ARG A 323 24.50 8.94 13.19
N ALA A 324 23.40 9.63 12.92
CA ALA A 324 23.00 10.80 13.70
C ALA A 324 22.65 10.42 15.15
N PHE A 325 21.95 9.31 15.37
CA PHE A 325 21.63 8.80 16.71
C PHE A 325 22.86 8.29 17.46
N GLU A 326 23.78 7.58 16.80
CA GLU A 326 25.07 7.18 17.37
C GLU A 326 25.93 8.41 17.74
N GLY A 327 25.98 9.41 16.85
CA GLY A 327 26.70 10.66 17.12
C GLY A 327 26.12 11.45 18.29
N HIS A 328 24.79 11.45 18.48
CA HIS A 328 24.15 12.09 19.62
C HIS A 328 24.37 11.34 20.94
N SER A 329 24.31 10.01 20.93
CA SER A 329 24.56 9.20 22.13
C SER A 329 26.01 9.29 22.59
N VAL A 330 26.99 9.34 21.67
CA VAL A 330 28.41 9.62 22.00
C VAL A 330 28.60 11.03 22.56
N LYS A 331 27.87 12.03 22.04
CA LYS A 331 27.96 13.41 22.53
C LYS A 331 27.33 13.59 23.90
N ILE A 332 26.25 12.87 24.20
CA ILE A 332 25.65 12.84 25.54
C ILE A 332 26.57 12.11 26.52
N SER A 333 27.16 10.97 26.14
CA SER A 333 28.07 10.23 27.02
C SER A 333 29.32 11.04 27.36
N SER A 334 29.88 11.78 26.41
CA SER A 334 31.04 12.64 26.63
C SER A 334 30.72 13.86 27.50
N LEU A 335 29.52 14.43 27.37
CA LEU A 335 29.02 15.48 28.26
C LEU A 335 28.80 14.98 29.69
N THR A 336 28.21 13.80 29.88
CA THR A 336 28.06 13.19 31.21
C THR A 336 29.41 12.89 31.87
N HIS A 337 30.38 12.38 31.09
CA HIS A 337 31.72 12.08 31.61
C HIS A 337 32.51 13.33 32.00
N SER A 338 32.28 14.46 31.32
CA SER A 338 32.94 15.73 31.64
C SER A 338 32.29 16.45 32.83
N THR A 339 30.98 16.27 33.09
CA THR A 339 30.35 16.73 34.34
C THR A 339 30.81 15.95 35.58
N ASP A 340 31.12 14.66 35.46
CA ASP A 340 31.65 13.85 36.58
C ASP A 340 33.11 14.19 36.94
N LEU A 341 33.87 14.75 36.00
CA LEU A 341 35.26 15.19 36.23
C LEU A 341 35.34 16.60 36.85
N VAL A 342 34.29 17.41 36.74
CA VAL A 342 34.23 18.76 37.33
C VAL A 342 33.62 18.74 38.74
N SER A 343 33.06 17.62 39.18
CA SER A 343 32.44 17.44 40.50
C SER A 343 33.31 16.69 41.53
N ARG A 344 34.61 16.52 41.27
CA ARG A 344 35.61 16.02 42.22
C ARG A 344 36.70 17.06 42.45
#